data_AF-A0A1V4TPI0-F1
#
_entry.id   AF-A0A1V4TPI0-F1
#
_cell.length_a   1.000
_cell.length_b   1.000
_cell.length_c   1.000
_cell.angle_alpha   90.00
_cell.angle_beta   90.00
_cell.angle_gamma   90.00
#
_symmetry.space_group_name_H-M   'P 1'
#
loop_
_entity.id
_entity.type
_entity.pdbx_description
1 polymer ?
#
loop_
_entity_poly.entity_id
_entity_poly.type
_entity_poly.pdbx_seq_one_letter_code
_entity_poly.pdbx_strand_id
1 'polypeptide(L)'
;MTYAPRITDESVLQRWIGIEVKKMNQGIVKERKRLAALLAEETPQSVTKGDEPYYFDRAVLDVLAKGLPEDLHRRLRLPVFFYASPDTPDSCSCPDDAALEALQKLGEVSTLRTMQGDRFWVSKPIAYALLQKYPTAVQIVMGV
;
A
#
# COMPACT_ATOMS: atom_id res chain seq x y z
N MET A 1 2.33 -40.41 16.40
CA MET A 1 3.66 -40.16 15.79
C MET A 1 3.66 -38.76 15.21
N THR A 2 4.33 -37.82 15.87
CA THR A 2 4.48 -36.44 15.40
C THR A 2 5.61 -36.44 14.37
N TYR A 3 5.27 -36.26 13.09
CA TYR A 3 6.27 -36.11 12.03
C TYR A 3 7.00 -34.79 12.23
N ALA A 4 8.25 -34.84 12.68
CA ALA A 4 9.10 -33.65 12.70
C ALA A 4 9.26 -33.16 11.24
N PRO A 5 9.04 -31.87 10.95
CA PRO A 5 9.14 -31.37 9.59
C PRO A 5 10.57 -31.63 9.08
N ARG A 6 10.67 -32.14 7.84
CA ARG A 6 11.96 -32.27 7.15
C ARG A 6 12.51 -30.87 6.92
N ILE A 7 13.54 -30.49 7.67
CA ILE A 7 14.27 -29.25 7.45
C ILE A 7 15.10 -29.45 6.19
N THR A 8 14.66 -28.83 5.09
CA THR A 8 15.42 -28.73 3.84
C THR A 8 16.06 -27.35 3.72
N ASP A 9 17.14 -27.21 2.96
CA ASP A 9 17.79 -25.91 2.70
C ASP A 9 16.78 -24.88 2.14
N GLU A 10 15.84 -25.33 1.32
CA GLU A 10 14.74 -24.51 0.78
C GLU A 10 13.77 -24.03 1.88
N SER A 11 13.40 -24.90 2.83
CA SER A 11 12.53 -24.51 3.95
C SER A 11 13.19 -23.52 4.91
N VAL A 12 14.52 -23.63 5.07
CA VAL A 12 15.32 -22.68 5.85
C VAL A 12 15.41 -21.35 5.11
N LEU A 13 15.70 -21.36 3.81
CA LEU A 13 15.77 -20.17 2.98
C LEU A 13 14.44 -19.40 2.96
N GLN A 14 13.32 -20.09 2.75
CA GLN A 14 11.98 -19.48 2.79
C GLN A 14 11.68 -18.84 4.16
N ARG A 15 12.08 -19.51 5.26
CA ARG A 15 11.92 -18.95 6.60
C ARG A 15 12.76 -17.69 6.80
N TRP A 16 13.99 -17.67 6.30
CA TRP A 16 14.86 -16.49 6.34
C TRP A 16 14.31 -15.33 5.52
N ILE A 17 13.84 -15.58 4.29
CA ILE A 17 13.19 -14.58 3.44
C ILE A 17 11.95 -14.01 4.16
N GLY A 18 11.13 -14.87 4.77
CA GLY A 18 9.98 -14.46 5.57
C GLY A 18 10.33 -13.55 6.75
N ILE A 19 11.45 -13.79 7.43
CA ILE A 19 11.91 -12.92 8.52
C ILE A 19 12.33 -11.56 7.97
N GLU A 20 13.06 -11.53 6.86
CA GLU A 20 13.59 -10.28 6.30
C GLU A 20 12.48 -9.40 5.73
N VAL A 21 11.52 -9.99 5.00
CA VAL A 21 10.33 -9.27 4.53
C VAL A 21 9.49 -8.74 5.70
N LYS A 22 9.37 -9.48 6.80
CA LYS A 22 8.69 -8.98 8.00
C LYS A 22 9.38 -7.75 8.58
N LYS A 23 10.71 -7.71 8.63
CA LYS A 23 11.47 -6.53 9.05
C LYS A 23 11.25 -5.36 8.10
N MET A 24 11.35 -5.57 6.79
CA MET A 24 11.09 -4.52 5.79
C MET A 24 9.67 -3.94 5.95
N ASN A 25 8.70 -4.78 6.27
CA ASN A 25 7.31 -4.36 6.46
C ASN A 25 7.03 -3.70 7.82
N GLN A 26 8.00 -3.57 8.73
CA GLN A 26 7.80 -2.89 10.03
C GLN A 26 7.38 -1.42 9.84
N GLY A 27 7.88 -0.74 8.81
CA GLY A 27 7.50 0.64 8.48
C GLY A 27 6.15 0.80 7.77
N ILE A 28 5.43 -0.29 7.48
CA ILE A 28 4.12 -0.23 6.83
C ILE A 28 3.06 0.19 7.86
N VAL A 29 2.16 1.08 7.47
CA VAL A 29 1.04 1.52 8.32
C VAL A 29 0.18 0.31 8.72
N LYS A 30 -0.09 0.19 10.02
CA LYS A 30 -0.92 -0.86 10.61
C LYS A 30 -2.40 -0.56 10.45
N GLU A 31 -2.79 0.69 10.72
CA GLU A 31 -4.17 1.15 10.67
C GLU A 31 -4.35 2.27 9.65
N ARG A 32 -4.96 1.93 8.51
CA ARG A 32 -5.23 2.93 7.47
C ARG A 32 -6.44 3.78 7.84
N LYS A 33 -6.28 5.10 7.76
CA LYS A 33 -7.34 6.09 8.01
C LYS A 33 -7.92 6.61 6.70
N ARG A 34 -9.16 7.09 6.74
CA ARG A 34 -9.80 7.74 5.57
C ARG A 34 -9.17 9.11 5.33
N LEU A 35 -9.09 9.53 4.06
CA LEU A 35 -8.60 10.86 3.70
C LEU A 35 -9.34 11.98 4.47
N ALA A 36 -10.67 11.91 4.56
CA ALA A 36 -11.47 12.88 5.31
C ALA A 36 -11.08 12.96 6.80
N ALA A 37 -10.75 11.83 7.43
CA ALA A 37 -10.33 11.82 8.83
C ALA A 37 -8.94 12.47 8.99
N LEU A 38 -8.00 12.15 8.10
CA LEU A 38 -6.66 12.73 8.10
C LEU A 38 -6.67 14.24 7.84
N LEU A 39 -7.57 14.74 6.98
CA LEU A 39 -7.72 16.18 6.73
C LEU A 39 -8.25 16.94 7.96
N ALA A 40 -9.08 16.29 8.79
CA ALA A 40 -9.62 16.89 10.01
C ALA A 40 -8.61 16.90 11.18
N GLU A 41 -7.54 16.10 11.10
CA GLU A 41 -6.48 16.09 12.11
C GLU A 41 -5.58 17.33 11.97
N GLU A 42 -5.19 17.93 13.10
CA GLU A 42 -4.20 19.01 13.15
C GLU A 42 -2.82 18.49 12.75
N THR A 43 -2.45 17.31 13.27
CA THR A 43 -1.24 16.57 12.89
C THR A 43 -1.65 15.20 12.36
N PRO A 44 -1.79 15.04 11.02
CA PRO A 44 -2.25 13.80 10.41
C PRO A 44 -1.27 12.65 10.64
N GLN A 45 -1.68 11.62 11.38
CA GLN A 45 -0.79 10.53 11.74
C GLN A 45 -1.48 9.16 11.84
N SER A 46 -0.71 8.09 11.79
CA SER A 46 -1.11 6.73 12.13
C SER A 46 0.04 6.00 12.84
N VAL A 47 -0.04 4.69 12.94
CA VAL A 47 0.94 3.81 13.59
C VAL A 47 1.38 2.75 12.60
N THR A 48 2.68 2.43 12.58
CA THR A 48 3.25 1.38 11.74
C THR A 48 3.10 -0.01 12.37
N LYS A 49 3.42 -1.08 11.62
CA LYS A 49 3.47 -2.45 12.15
C LYS A 49 4.56 -2.65 13.19
N GLY A 50 5.59 -1.80 13.20
CA GLY A 50 6.61 -1.72 14.25
C GLY A 50 6.18 -0.89 15.47
N ASP A 51 4.91 -0.46 15.53
CA ASP A 51 4.35 0.38 16.60
C ASP A 51 4.99 1.78 16.72
N GLU A 52 5.69 2.24 15.68
CA GLU A 52 6.22 3.60 15.56
C GLU A 52 5.18 4.57 14.95
N PRO A 53 5.20 5.87 15.32
CA PRO A 53 4.33 6.88 14.70
C PRO A 53 4.64 7.07 13.22
N TYR A 54 3.61 7.25 12.42
CA TYR A 54 3.68 7.50 10.98
C TYR A 54 2.99 8.82 10.65
N TYR A 55 3.75 9.82 10.23
CA TYR A 55 3.22 11.14 9.89
C TYR A 55 2.92 11.23 8.39
N PHE A 56 1.74 11.75 8.06
CA PHE A 56 1.38 12.04 6.67
C PHE A 56 1.79 13.47 6.32
N ASP A 57 2.26 13.65 5.09
CA ASP A 57 2.53 14.95 4.50
C ASP A 57 1.21 15.69 4.24
N ARG A 58 1.00 16.78 4.98
CA ARG A 58 -0.20 17.62 4.85
C ARG A 58 -0.37 18.19 3.45
N ALA A 59 0.71 18.58 2.77
CA ALA A 59 0.63 19.13 1.43
C ALA A 59 0.13 18.08 0.42
N VAL A 60 0.57 16.82 0.58
CA VAL A 60 0.07 15.70 -0.23
C VAL A 60 -1.41 15.44 0.03
N LEU A 61 -1.84 15.44 1.30
CA LEU A 61 -3.27 15.29 1.63
C LEU A 61 -4.12 16.39 1.00
N ASP A 62 -3.67 17.64 1.01
CA ASP A 62 -4.37 18.77 0.40
C ASP A 62 -4.44 18.66 -1.12
N VAL A 63 -3.38 18.17 -1.78
CA VAL A 63 -3.39 17.88 -3.22
C VAL A 63 -4.43 16.80 -3.55
N LEU A 64 -4.46 15.72 -2.77
CA LEU A 64 -5.47 14.68 -2.93
C LEU A 64 -6.89 15.23 -2.73
N ALA A 65 -7.10 16.04 -1.69
CA ALA A 65 -8.39 16.64 -1.38
C ALA A 65 -8.92 17.58 -2.48
N LYS A 66 -8.03 18.28 -3.18
CA LYS A 66 -8.40 19.15 -4.30
C LYS A 66 -8.70 18.37 -5.58
N GLY A 67 -7.99 17.27 -5.81
CA GLY A 67 -8.13 16.45 -7.02
C GLY A 67 -9.24 15.40 -6.95
N LEU A 68 -9.79 15.14 -5.76
CA LEU A 68 -10.78 14.09 -5.56
C LEU A 68 -12.16 14.67 -5.17
N PRO A 69 -13.25 14.03 -5.59
CA PRO A 69 -14.59 14.33 -5.11
C PRO A 69 -14.77 13.92 -3.64
N GLU A 70 -15.73 14.57 -2.96
CA GLU A 70 -15.96 14.40 -1.52
C GLU A 70 -16.33 12.96 -1.12
N ASP A 71 -16.98 12.20 -2.00
CA ASP A 71 -17.31 10.80 -1.72
C ASP A 71 -16.05 9.94 -1.57
N LEU A 72 -15.02 10.21 -2.39
CA LEU A 72 -13.72 9.55 -2.29
C LEU A 72 -12.96 9.95 -1.04
N HIS A 73 -13.17 11.16 -0.50
CA HIS A 73 -12.56 11.53 0.78
C HIS A 73 -13.00 10.60 1.91
N ARG A 74 -14.25 10.13 1.86
CA ARG A 74 -14.85 9.25 2.88
C ARG A 74 -14.54 7.77 2.64
N ARG A 75 -14.17 7.39 1.42
CA ARG A 75 -13.91 5.99 1.03
C ARG A 75 -12.42 5.65 0.98
N LEU A 76 -11.60 6.52 0.41
CA LEU A 76 -10.17 6.32 0.22
C LEU A 76 -9.44 6.20 1.55
N ARG A 77 -8.78 5.06 1.76
CA ARG A 77 -7.94 4.78 2.92
C ARG A 77 -6.47 4.98 2.58
N LEU A 78 -5.76 5.72 3.42
CA LEU A 78 -4.36 6.03 3.26
C LEU A 78 -3.48 5.33 4.31
N PRO A 79 -2.25 4.97 3.92
CA PRO A 79 -1.71 5.05 2.56
C PRO A 79 -2.30 3.99 1.62
N VAL A 80 -2.26 4.24 0.32
CA VAL A 80 -2.59 3.25 -0.71
C VAL A 80 -1.49 2.20 -0.72
N PHE A 81 -1.87 0.93 -0.57
CA PHE A 81 -0.94 -0.19 -0.55
C PHE A 81 -0.81 -0.84 -1.92
N PHE A 82 0.43 -0.91 -2.40
CA PHE A 82 0.80 -1.73 -3.54
C PHE A 82 1.60 -2.94 -3.07
N TYR A 83 1.10 -4.14 -3.33
CA TYR A 83 1.73 -5.39 -2.95
C TYR A 83 2.64 -5.86 -4.08
N ALA A 84 3.93 -5.96 -3.80
CA ALA A 84 4.93 -6.55 -4.70
C ALA A 84 5.17 -8.01 -4.28
N SER A 85 5.04 -8.94 -5.22
CA SER A 85 5.34 -10.36 -5.00
C SER A 85 6.51 -10.82 -5.89
N PRO A 86 7.35 -11.76 -5.42
CA PRO A 86 8.29 -12.47 -6.28
C PRO A 86 7.63 -13.18 -7.46
N ASP A 87 6.40 -13.68 -7.30
CA ASP A 87 5.66 -14.41 -8.35
C ASP A 87 5.25 -13.52 -9.53
N THR A 88 5.13 -12.21 -9.28
CA THR A 88 4.76 -11.20 -10.27
C THR A 88 5.84 -10.12 -10.31
N PRO A 89 7.05 -10.43 -10.81
CA PRO A 89 8.24 -9.61 -10.60
C PRO A 89 8.17 -8.24 -11.27
N ASP A 90 7.29 -8.02 -12.24
CA ASP A 90 7.17 -6.74 -12.95
C ASP A 90 5.92 -5.94 -12.57
N SER A 91 5.08 -6.47 -11.68
CA SER A 91 3.79 -5.88 -11.32
C SER A 91 3.57 -5.77 -9.82
N CYS A 92 2.80 -4.76 -9.44
CA CYS A 92 2.25 -4.61 -8.11
C CYS A 92 0.73 -4.71 -8.16
N SER A 93 0.12 -5.31 -7.14
CA SER A 93 -1.34 -5.37 -7.01
C SER A 93 -1.84 -4.44 -5.90
N CYS A 94 -3.07 -3.96 -6.02
CA CYS A 94 -3.73 -3.14 -5.01
C CYS A 94 -5.18 -3.61 -4.82
N PRO A 95 -5.55 -4.15 -3.64
CA PRO A 95 -6.88 -4.68 -3.35
C PRO A 95 -7.80 -3.60 -2.77
N ASP A 96 -7.93 -2.47 -3.48
CA ASP A 96 -8.67 -1.29 -3.00
C ASP A 96 -9.34 -0.58 -4.19
N ASP A 97 -10.66 -0.73 -4.30
CA ASP A 97 -11.47 -0.16 -5.38
C ASP A 97 -11.53 1.37 -5.30
N ALA A 98 -11.62 1.93 -4.08
CA ALA A 98 -11.57 3.36 -3.86
C ALA A 98 -10.21 3.96 -4.26
N ALA A 99 -9.11 3.22 -4.04
CA ALA A 99 -7.80 3.62 -4.54
C ALA A 99 -7.72 3.60 -6.07
N LEU A 100 -8.29 2.58 -6.74
CA LEU A 100 -8.36 2.55 -8.20
C LEU A 100 -9.11 3.78 -8.73
N GLU A 101 -10.30 4.04 -8.19
CA GLU A 101 -11.13 5.16 -8.61
C GLU A 101 -10.42 6.50 -8.38
N ALA A 102 -9.78 6.68 -7.22
CA ALA A 102 -9.01 7.88 -6.92
C ALA A 102 -7.85 8.10 -7.91
N LEU A 103 -7.07 7.06 -8.19
CA LEU A 103 -5.96 7.15 -9.14
C LEU A 103 -6.43 7.44 -10.57
N GLN A 104 -7.61 6.96 -10.96
CA GLN A 104 -8.22 7.29 -12.25
C GLN A 104 -8.67 8.75 -12.31
N LYS A 105 -9.30 9.26 -11.24
CA LYS A 105 -9.73 10.67 -11.16
C LYS A 105 -8.55 11.64 -11.18
N LEU A 106 -7.43 11.24 -10.56
CA LEU A 106 -6.18 12.00 -10.56
C LEU A 106 -5.41 11.88 -11.90
N GLY A 107 -5.82 10.98 -12.79
CA GLY A 107 -5.14 10.75 -14.08
C GLY A 107 -3.85 9.94 -13.98
N GLU A 108 -3.59 9.30 -12.84
CA GLU A 108 -2.39 8.49 -12.62
C GLU A 108 -2.46 7.12 -13.29
N VAL A 109 -3.68 6.61 -13.49
CA VAL A 109 -3.94 5.37 -14.20
C VAL A 109 -5.10 5.54 -15.17
N SER A 110 -5.09 4.74 -16.24
CA SER A 110 -6.15 4.75 -17.26
C SER A 110 -7.53 4.42 -16.67
N THR A 111 -8.57 5.10 -17.17
CA THR A 111 -9.99 4.79 -16.88
C THR A 111 -10.42 3.42 -17.40
N LEU A 112 -9.65 2.81 -18.31
CA LEU A 112 -9.87 1.43 -18.78
C LEU A 112 -9.32 0.38 -17.82
N ARG A 113 -8.52 0.79 -16.82
CA ARG A 113 -8.02 -0.14 -15.80
C ARG A 113 -9.18 -0.54 -14.89
N THR A 114 -9.37 -1.84 -14.70
CA THR A 114 -10.43 -2.36 -13.84
C THR A 114 -9.85 -3.23 -12.75
N MET A 115 -10.66 -3.51 -11.74
CA MET A 115 -10.41 -4.61 -10.82
C MET A 115 -10.40 -5.94 -11.60
N GLN A 116 -9.46 -6.82 -11.28
CA GLN A 116 -9.38 -8.20 -11.71
C GLN A 116 -9.51 -9.07 -10.47
N GLY A 117 -10.72 -9.57 -10.22
CA GLY A 117 -11.06 -10.18 -8.93
C GLY A 117 -11.15 -9.10 -7.83
N ASP A 118 -10.38 -9.27 -6.76
CA ASP A 118 -10.35 -8.41 -5.58
C ASP A 118 -9.31 -7.27 -5.66
N ARG A 119 -8.54 -7.18 -6.76
CA ARG A 119 -7.41 -6.26 -6.90
C ARG A 119 -7.25 -5.71 -8.30
N PHE A 120 -6.63 -4.54 -8.44
CA PHE A 120 -6.11 -4.07 -9.72
C PHE A 120 -4.59 -4.17 -9.74
N TRP A 121 -4.02 -4.18 -10.94
CA TRP A 121 -2.58 -4.33 -11.16
C TRP A 121 -2.00 -3.10 -11.83
N VAL A 122 -0.77 -2.74 -11.49
CA VAL A 122 0.06 -1.74 -12.17
C VAL A 122 1.47 -2.28 -12.34
N SER A 123 2.23 -1.76 -13.31
CA SER A 123 3.65 -2.11 -13.40
C SER A 123 4.41 -1.52 -12.21
N LYS A 124 5.52 -2.15 -11.82
CA LYS A 124 6.39 -1.63 -10.75
C LYS A 124 6.79 -0.17 -10.97
N PRO A 125 7.23 0.27 -12.16
CA PRO A 125 7.57 1.67 -12.40
C PRO A 125 6.43 2.64 -12.07
N ILE A 126 5.17 2.29 -12.38
CA ILE A 126 4.00 3.12 -12.02
C ILE A 126 3.86 3.20 -10.50
N ALA A 127 3.95 2.08 -9.78
CA ALA A 127 3.85 2.07 -8.32
C ALA A 127 4.95 2.92 -7.66
N TYR A 128 6.19 2.87 -8.15
CA TYR A 128 7.28 3.69 -7.65
C TYR A 128 7.12 5.18 -8.01
N ALA A 129 6.60 5.49 -9.20
CA ALA A 129 6.28 6.88 -9.57
C ALA A 129 5.20 7.46 -8.64
N LEU A 130 4.17 6.68 -8.30
CA LEU A 130 3.15 7.06 -7.31
C LEU A 130 3.74 7.29 -5.92
N LEU A 131 4.65 6.42 -5.49
CA LEU A 131 5.36 6.56 -4.21
C LEU A 131 6.16 7.87 -4.14
N GLN A 132 6.84 8.24 -5.23
CA GLN A 132 7.61 9.49 -5.31
C GLN A 132 6.72 10.72 -5.39
N LYS A 133 5.62 10.64 -6.14
CA LYS A 133 4.70 11.77 -6.35
C LYS A 133 3.82 12.07 -5.13
N TYR A 134 3.44 11.03 -4.39
CA TYR A 134 2.57 11.12 -3.22
C TYR A 134 3.26 10.52 -2.00
N PRO A 135 4.36 11.14 -1.51
CA PRO A 135 5.07 10.64 -0.35
C PRO A 135 4.11 10.53 0.84
N THR A 136 4.31 9.51 1.67
CA THR A 136 3.47 9.16 2.83
C THR A 136 2.01 8.72 2.55
N ALA A 137 1.47 9.00 1.36
CA ALA A 137 0.12 8.57 0.96
C ALA A 137 0.12 7.25 0.16
N VAL A 138 1.30 6.73 -0.18
CA VAL A 138 1.49 5.45 -0.87
C VAL A 138 2.57 4.64 -0.15
N GLN A 139 2.40 3.33 -0.04
CA GLN A 139 3.43 2.41 0.44
C GLN A 139 3.46 1.13 -0.40
N ILE A 140 4.65 0.57 -0.58
CA ILE A 140 4.85 -0.72 -1.22
C ILE A 140 5.01 -1.78 -0.12
N VAL A 141 4.11 -2.75 -0.11
CA VAL A 141 4.15 -3.89 0.81
C VAL A 141 4.88 -5.04 0.11
N MET A 142 5.93 -5.54 0.74
CA MET A 142 6.65 -6.70 0.22
C MET A 142 5.91 -7.98 0.62
N GLY A 143 5.51 -8.76 -0.38
CA GLY A 143 5.01 -10.12 -0.21
C GLY A 143 6.14 -11.12 -0.04
N VAL A 144 5.83 -12.22 0.63
CA VAL A 144 6.60 -13.46 0.63
C VAL A 144 5.81 -14.56 -0.04
#